data_AF-A0A2N2DMD3-F1
#
_entry.id   AF-A0A2N2DMD3-F1
#
_cell.length_a   1.000
_cell.length_b   1.000
_cell.length_c   1.000
_cell.angle_alpha   90.00
_cell.angle_beta   90.00
_cell.angle_gamma   90.00
#
_symmetry.space_group_name_H-M   'P 1'
#
loop_
_entity.id
_entity.type
_entity.pdbx_description
1 polymer ?
#
loop_
_entity_poly.entity_id
_entity_poly.type
_entity_poly.pdbx_seq_one_letter_code
_entity_poly.pdbx_strand_id
1 'polypeptide(L)'
;MKKFTEMTIKQISCWLENNTWDEQILNRIIDDDSRRGVHELVKKRLRELCKEKEEQARLNRILSFEKDLWEQGCEYIAGVDEAGKGPLAGPVAAAAVILPKNKKIKKVNDSKQLAPHIREELFEQIKEEALDTCCEVVDVSYIDTHNIYHAGLEAMKRAVSGLKIKAEYLLTDAYHIPGVSIPQKPINKGDTKSLSIACASIVAKVTRDKIMEAYDRE
;
A
#
# COMPACT_ATOMS: atom_id res chain seq x y z
N MET A 1 40.22 -15.39 5.75
CA MET A 1 38.87 -15.62 5.20
C MET A 1 38.20 -16.71 6.01
N LYS A 2 36.95 -16.54 6.42
CA LYS A 2 36.19 -17.63 7.08
C LYS A 2 36.01 -18.75 6.06
N LYS A 3 36.50 -19.95 6.37
CA LYS A 3 36.23 -21.13 5.54
C LYS A 3 34.84 -21.65 5.87
N PHE A 4 33.84 -21.19 5.12
CA PHE A 4 32.46 -21.68 5.27
C PHE A 4 32.37 -23.20 5.08
N THR A 5 33.30 -23.78 4.32
CA THR A 5 33.49 -25.23 4.14
C THR A 5 33.71 -26.00 5.44
N GLU A 6 34.29 -25.39 6.47
CA GLU A 6 34.53 -26.02 7.79
C GLU A 6 33.32 -25.90 8.73
N MET A 7 32.35 -25.03 8.42
CA MET A 7 31.14 -24.82 9.22
C MET A 7 30.06 -25.83 8.85
N THR A 8 29.25 -26.29 9.80
CA THR A 8 28.03 -27.05 9.52
C THR A 8 26.97 -26.16 8.85
N ILE A 9 26.00 -26.76 8.14
CA ILE A 9 24.87 -26.02 7.53
C ILE A 9 24.15 -25.15 8.58
N LYS A 10 23.98 -25.66 9.81
CA LYS A 10 23.35 -24.93 10.92
C LYS A 10 24.17 -23.71 11.33
N GLN A 11 25.50 -23.83 11.39
CA GLN A 11 26.38 -22.70 11.67
C GLN A 11 26.36 -21.66 10.55
N ILE A 12 26.28 -22.09 9.28
CA ILE A 12 26.15 -21.17 8.13
C ILE A 12 24.80 -20.44 8.19
N SER A 13 23.69 -21.15 8.46
CA SER A 13 22.38 -20.52 8.64
C SER A 13 22.39 -19.48 9.76
N CYS A 14 22.94 -19.84 10.92
CA CYS A 14 23.06 -18.93 12.06
C CYS A 14 23.96 -17.73 11.72
N TRP A 15 25.03 -17.93 10.94
CA TRP A 15 25.87 -16.82 10.50
C TRP A 15 25.11 -15.87 9.56
N LEU A 16 24.37 -16.40 8.58
CA LEU A 16 23.55 -15.61 7.67
C LEU A 16 22.43 -14.85 8.40
N GLU A 17 21.90 -15.37 9.50
CA GLU A 17 20.88 -14.67 10.29
C GLU A 17 21.44 -13.51 11.11
N ASN A 18 22.71 -13.61 11.55
CA ASN A 18 23.31 -12.66 12.50
C ASN A 18 24.34 -11.71 11.89
N ASN A 19 24.55 -11.75 10.57
CA ASN A 19 25.57 -10.95 9.90
C ASN A 19 24.98 -10.32 8.64
N THR A 20 25.56 -9.20 8.22
CA THR A 20 25.27 -8.59 6.92
C THR A 20 26.04 -9.31 5.81
N TRP A 21 25.35 -9.65 4.74
CA TRP A 21 25.91 -10.28 3.55
C TRP A 21 25.25 -9.67 2.32
N ASP A 22 25.96 -9.76 1.20
CA ASP A 22 25.47 -9.34 -0.10
C ASP A 22 25.48 -10.51 -1.08
N GLU A 23 25.08 -10.24 -2.31
CA GLU A 23 25.05 -11.22 -3.39
C GLU A 23 26.44 -11.79 -3.70
N GLN A 24 27.50 -11.00 -3.53
CA GLN A 24 28.87 -11.45 -3.79
C GLN A 24 29.33 -12.48 -2.75
N ILE A 25 29.05 -12.24 -1.46
CA ILE A 25 29.38 -13.18 -0.38
C ILE A 25 28.62 -14.49 -0.57
N LEU A 26 27.34 -14.44 -0.93
CA LEU A 26 26.55 -15.64 -1.16
C LEU A 26 27.05 -16.45 -2.36
N ASN A 27 27.38 -15.80 -3.47
CA ASN A 27 27.92 -16.48 -4.64
C ASN A 27 29.27 -17.16 -4.33
N ARG A 28 30.15 -16.51 -3.56
CA ARG A 28 31.39 -17.13 -3.10
C ARG A 28 31.17 -18.39 -2.26
N ILE A 29 30.15 -18.41 -1.39
CA ILE A 29 29.82 -19.62 -0.61
C ILE A 29 29.42 -20.77 -1.54
N ILE A 30 28.68 -20.51 -2.61
CA ILE A 30 28.34 -21.53 -3.62
C ILE A 30 29.59 -22.00 -4.38
N ASP A 31 30.49 -21.09 -4.72
CA ASP A 31 31.71 -21.43 -5.46
C ASP A 31 32.68 -22.27 -4.61
N ASP A 32 32.77 -21.98 -3.31
CA ASP A 32 33.71 -22.62 -2.38
C ASP A 32 33.17 -23.90 -1.72
N ASP A 33 31.85 -24.11 -1.65
CA ASP A 33 31.22 -25.15 -0.83
C ASP A 33 30.32 -26.12 -1.61
N SER A 34 30.84 -27.29 -1.97
CA SER A 34 30.12 -28.29 -2.78
C SER A 34 28.91 -28.97 -2.11
N ARG A 35 28.64 -28.70 -0.82
CA ARG A 35 27.57 -29.40 -0.09
C ARG A 35 26.20 -28.95 -0.55
N ARG A 36 25.39 -29.90 -1.05
CA ARG A 36 24.03 -29.65 -1.56
C ARG A 36 23.14 -28.85 -0.59
N GLY A 37 23.18 -29.17 0.70
CA GLY A 37 22.37 -28.45 1.70
C GLY A 37 22.79 -26.99 1.90
N VAL A 38 24.08 -26.68 1.76
CA VAL A 38 24.58 -25.29 1.77
C VAL A 38 24.12 -24.55 0.52
N HIS A 39 24.26 -25.19 -0.66
CA HIS A 39 23.74 -24.63 -1.92
C HIS A 39 22.25 -24.34 -1.88
N GLU A 40 21.42 -25.25 -1.35
CA GLU A 40 19.98 -25.04 -1.23
C GLU A 40 19.65 -23.88 -0.29
N LEU A 41 20.34 -23.78 0.85
CA LEU A 41 20.21 -22.66 1.80
C LEU A 41 20.58 -21.32 1.14
N VAL A 42 21.75 -21.24 0.48
CA VAL A 42 22.21 -19.99 -0.14
C VAL A 42 21.32 -19.60 -1.32
N LYS A 43 20.92 -20.56 -2.17
CA LYS A 43 19.96 -20.30 -3.26
C LYS A 43 18.63 -19.77 -2.75
N LYS A 44 18.14 -20.27 -1.61
CA LYS A 44 16.94 -19.73 -0.95
C LYS A 44 17.15 -18.27 -0.57
N ARG A 45 18.27 -17.92 0.07
CA ARG A 45 18.60 -16.54 0.47
C ARG A 45 18.77 -15.60 -0.73
N LEU A 46 19.43 -16.04 -1.80
CA LEU A 46 19.54 -15.28 -3.05
C LEU A 46 18.15 -14.96 -3.63
N ARG A 47 17.23 -15.94 -3.65
CA ARG A 47 15.85 -15.72 -4.11
C ARG A 47 15.10 -14.72 -3.22
N GLU A 48 15.29 -14.78 -1.91
CA GLU A 48 14.70 -13.81 -0.96
C GLU A 48 15.23 -12.39 -1.25
N LEU A 49 16.54 -12.21 -1.43
CA LEU A 49 17.12 -10.93 -1.81
C LEU A 49 16.57 -10.41 -3.14
N CYS A 50 16.48 -11.25 -4.17
CA CYS A 50 15.94 -10.83 -5.46
C CYS A 50 14.49 -10.33 -5.31
N LYS A 51 13.66 -11.07 -4.57
CA LYS A 51 12.27 -10.65 -4.27
C LYS A 51 12.20 -9.33 -3.52
N GLU A 52 13.07 -9.14 -2.53
CA GLU A 52 13.13 -7.88 -1.77
C GLU A 52 13.57 -6.70 -2.64
N LYS A 53 14.57 -6.90 -3.50
CA LYS A 53 15.02 -5.88 -4.48
C LYS A 53 13.89 -5.54 -5.47
N GLU A 54 13.20 -6.55 -5.99
CA GLU A 54 12.06 -6.37 -6.91
C GLU A 54 10.91 -5.60 -6.26
N GLU A 55 10.53 -5.98 -5.03
CA GLU A 55 9.50 -5.28 -4.27
C GLU A 55 9.93 -3.84 -3.97
N GLN A 56 11.19 -3.63 -3.61
CA GLN A 56 11.72 -2.31 -3.35
C GLN A 56 11.69 -1.43 -4.61
N ALA A 57 12.00 -1.99 -5.78
CA ALA A 57 11.89 -1.31 -7.06
C ALA A 57 10.42 -1.00 -7.40
N ARG A 58 9.50 -1.93 -7.15
CA ARG A 58 8.06 -1.72 -7.34
C ARG A 58 7.53 -0.58 -6.46
N LEU A 59 7.86 -0.59 -5.17
CA LEU A 59 7.47 0.46 -4.23
C LEU A 59 8.09 1.82 -4.59
N ASN A 60 9.29 1.83 -5.16
CA ASN A 60 9.87 3.06 -5.68
C ASN A 60 9.14 3.62 -6.90
N ARG A 61 8.59 2.74 -7.76
CA ARG A 61 7.79 3.15 -8.93
C ARG A 61 6.41 3.66 -8.53
N ILE A 62 5.72 2.96 -7.62
CA ILE A 62 4.40 3.37 -7.13
C ILE A 62 4.44 4.63 -6.26
N LEU A 63 5.62 5.04 -5.76
CA LEU A 63 5.82 6.30 -5.04
C LEU A 63 6.25 7.46 -5.95
N SER A 64 6.20 7.30 -7.27
CA SER A 64 6.73 8.30 -8.21
C SER A 64 6.03 9.65 -8.08
N PHE A 65 4.70 9.66 -8.03
CA PHE A 65 3.92 10.89 -7.89
C PHE A 65 4.19 11.62 -6.57
N GLU A 66 4.26 10.88 -5.47
CA GLU A 66 4.53 11.42 -4.14
C GLU A 66 5.95 12.01 -4.10
N LYS A 67 6.94 11.32 -4.68
CA LYS A 67 8.32 11.83 -4.77
C LYS A 67 8.42 13.11 -5.56
N ASP A 68 7.80 13.18 -6.74
CA ASP A 68 7.82 14.38 -7.58
C ASP A 68 7.25 15.59 -6.81
N LEU A 69 6.17 15.38 -6.04
CA LEU A 69 5.56 16.42 -5.21
C LEU A 69 6.42 16.80 -4.00
N TRP A 70 7.04 15.81 -3.34
CA TRP A 70 7.99 16.06 -2.24
C TRP A 70 9.23 16.85 -2.69
N GLU A 71 9.69 16.65 -3.93
CA GLU A 71 10.79 17.42 -4.54
C GLU A 71 10.37 18.87 -4.86
N GLN A 72 9.09 19.09 -5.10
CA GLN A 72 8.49 20.42 -5.29
C GLN A 72 8.18 21.14 -3.96
N GLY A 73 8.49 20.52 -2.82
CA GLY A 73 8.30 21.10 -1.50
C GLY A 73 6.93 20.87 -0.87
N CYS A 74 6.06 20.07 -1.49
CA CYS A 74 4.82 19.63 -0.86
C CYS A 74 5.15 18.61 0.25
N GLU A 75 4.67 18.81 1.48
CA GLU A 75 4.94 17.92 2.60
C GLU A 75 3.79 16.91 2.80
N TYR A 76 2.56 17.43 2.90
CA TYR A 76 1.36 16.62 3.20
C TYR A 76 0.56 16.30 1.94
N ILE A 77 0.80 15.11 1.38
CA ILE A 77 0.10 14.60 0.19
C ILE A 77 -0.94 13.58 0.64
N ALA A 78 -2.20 13.80 0.28
CA ALA A 78 -3.27 12.85 0.53
C ALA A 78 -3.57 12.03 -0.73
N GLY A 79 -3.54 10.71 -0.61
CA GLY A 79 -4.13 9.81 -1.59
C GLY A 79 -5.62 9.61 -1.29
N VAL A 80 -6.46 9.58 -2.32
CA VAL A 80 -7.91 9.47 -2.20
C VAL A 80 -8.46 8.46 -3.19
N ASP A 81 -9.30 7.55 -2.72
CA ASP A 81 -9.99 6.56 -3.54
C ASP A 81 -11.34 6.17 -2.91
N GLU A 82 -12.24 5.62 -3.73
CA GLU A 82 -13.55 5.15 -3.34
C GLU A 82 -13.81 3.65 -3.62
N ALA A 83 -14.65 3.04 -2.79
CA ALA A 83 -15.14 1.69 -2.93
C ALA A 83 -16.67 1.66 -2.90
N GLY A 84 -17.28 0.81 -3.75
CA GLY A 84 -18.72 0.56 -3.69
C GLY A 84 -19.57 1.14 -4.81
N LYS A 85 -18.98 1.63 -5.92
CA LYS A 85 -19.74 2.19 -7.05
C LYS A 85 -20.39 1.18 -8.00
N GLY A 86 -19.94 -0.07 -7.98
CA GLY A 86 -20.43 -1.15 -8.85
C GLY A 86 -21.51 -2.06 -8.25
N PRO A 87 -21.47 -2.42 -6.96
CA PRO A 87 -22.47 -3.29 -6.35
C PRO A 87 -23.89 -2.70 -6.34
N LEU A 88 -24.89 -3.57 -6.37
CA LEU A 88 -26.32 -3.20 -6.32
C LEU A 88 -26.78 -2.74 -4.93
N ALA A 89 -26.11 -3.20 -3.87
CA ALA A 89 -26.49 -2.95 -2.49
C ALA A 89 -25.33 -2.37 -1.68
N GLY A 90 -25.71 -1.61 -0.66
CA GLY A 90 -24.81 -0.98 0.30
C GLY A 90 -24.28 0.38 -0.14
N PRO A 91 -23.55 1.05 0.76
CA PRO A 91 -23.11 2.42 0.54
C PRO A 91 -21.89 2.51 -0.39
N VAL A 92 -21.52 3.75 -0.70
CA VAL A 92 -20.17 4.10 -1.19
C VAL A 92 -19.34 4.56 -0.01
N ALA A 93 -18.12 4.03 0.11
CA ALA A 93 -17.13 4.51 1.07
C ALA A 93 -15.97 5.15 0.30
N ALA A 94 -15.40 6.22 0.82
CA ALA A 94 -14.16 6.78 0.31
C ALA A 94 -13.21 7.07 1.46
N ALA A 95 -11.91 7.01 1.18
CA ALA A 95 -10.89 7.31 2.17
C ALA A 95 -9.87 8.30 1.64
N ALA A 96 -9.29 9.06 2.55
CA ALA A 96 -8.14 9.92 2.31
C ALA A 96 -7.02 9.50 3.28
N VAL A 97 -5.81 9.31 2.76
CA VAL A 97 -4.65 8.81 3.52
C VAL A 97 -3.43 9.69 3.26
N ILE A 98 -2.81 10.20 4.33
CA ILE A 98 -1.53 10.91 4.29
C ILE A 98 -0.45 10.02 4.89
N LEU A 99 0.56 9.67 4.10
CA LEU A 99 1.69 8.86 4.55
C LEU A 99 2.89 9.75 4.95
N PRO A 100 3.74 9.31 5.91
CA PRO A 100 5.02 9.96 6.14
C PRO A 100 5.89 9.96 4.88
N LYS A 101 6.72 11.00 4.73
CA LYS A 101 7.63 11.13 3.58
C LYS A 101 8.50 9.88 3.43
N ASN A 102 8.60 9.37 2.19
CA ASN A 102 9.30 8.15 1.81
C ASN A 102 8.85 6.85 2.51
N LYS A 103 7.74 6.87 3.27
CA LYS A 103 7.19 5.67 3.89
C LYS A 103 6.76 4.68 2.81
N LYS A 104 7.10 3.42 3.04
CA LYS A 104 6.81 2.30 2.13
C LYS A 104 6.13 1.21 2.90
N ILE A 105 4.89 0.92 2.51
CA ILE A 105 4.12 -0.19 3.07
C ILE A 105 4.22 -1.34 2.07
N LYS A 106 4.92 -2.41 2.48
CA LYS A 106 5.15 -3.58 1.61
C LYS A 106 3.82 -4.24 1.26
N LYS A 107 3.76 -4.93 0.12
CA LYS A 107 2.58 -5.67 -0.37
C LYS A 107 1.36 -4.81 -0.70
N VAL A 108 1.32 -3.51 -0.39
CA VAL A 108 0.27 -2.61 -0.86
C VAL A 108 0.24 -2.59 -2.38
N ASN A 109 -0.95 -2.85 -2.92
CA ASN A 109 -1.28 -2.90 -4.33
C ASN A 109 -2.79 -2.68 -4.48
N ASP A 110 -3.32 -2.77 -5.71
CA ASP A 110 -4.76 -2.78 -5.99
C ASP A 110 -5.51 -3.68 -4.99
N SER A 111 -6.43 -3.06 -4.24
CA SER A 111 -7.16 -3.69 -3.13
C SER A 111 -7.97 -4.91 -3.58
N LYS A 112 -8.39 -4.96 -4.85
CA LYS A 112 -9.16 -6.06 -5.45
C LYS A 112 -8.29 -7.27 -5.78
N GLN A 113 -6.98 -7.08 -5.94
CA GLN A 113 -6.03 -8.16 -6.19
C GLN A 113 -5.54 -8.83 -4.90
N LEU A 114 -5.83 -8.23 -3.74
CA LEU A 114 -5.44 -8.73 -2.44
C LEU A 114 -6.51 -9.64 -1.83
N ALA A 115 -6.07 -10.73 -1.19
CA ALA A 115 -6.94 -11.58 -0.40
C ALA A 115 -7.49 -10.81 0.83
N PRO A 116 -8.71 -11.10 1.32
CA PRO A 116 -9.34 -10.37 2.42
C PRO A 116 -8.45 -10.23 3.66
N HIS A 117 -7.86 -11.32 4.15
CA HIS A 117 -6.96 -11.30 5.33
C HIS A 117 -5.74 -10.37 5.13
N ILE A 118 -5.14 -10.35 3.94
CA ILE A 118 -4.01 -9.45 3.63
C ILE A 118 -4.49 -8.00 3.65
N ARG A 119 -5.69 -7.75 3.14
CA ARG A 119 -6.28 -6.41 3.11
C ARG A 119 -6.56 -5.89 4.52
N GLU A 120 -7.03 -6.74 5.41
CA GLU A 120 -7.23 -6.41 6.83
C GLU A 120 -5.91 -6.14 7.57
N GLU A 121 -4.89 -6.98 7.36
CA GLU A 121 -3.54 -6.73 7.90
C GLU A 121 -2.99 -5.38 7.43
N LEU A 122 -3.12 -5.08 6.14
CA LEU A 122 -2.68 -3.81 5.57
C LEU A 122 -3.52 -2.63 6.06
N PHE A 123 -4.82 -2.81 6.28
CA PHE A 123 -5.70 -1.78 6.83
C PHE A 123 -5.23 -1.33 8.22
N GLU A 124 -4.93 -2.27 9.11
CA GLU A 124 -4.40 -1.96 10.44
C GLU A 124 -3.01 -1.33 10.35
N GLN A 125 -2.13 -1.87 9.49
CA GLN A 125 -0.80 -1.28 9.25
C GLN A 125 -0.88 0.16 8.72
N ILE A 126 -1.79 0.44 7.77
CA ILE A 126 -1.98 1.79 7.22
C ILE A 126 -2.45 2.74 8.32
N LYS A 127 -3.40 2.32 9.17
CA LYS A 127 -3.88 3.15 10.28
C LYS A 127 -2.79 3.47 11.31
N GLU A 128 -1.89 2.53 11.57
CA GLU A 128 -0.77 2.73 12.50
C GLU A 128 0.33 3.60 11.89
N GLU A 129 0.64 3.41 10.62
CA GLU A 129 1.82 4.01 9.98
C GLU A 129 1.55 5.32 9.23
N ALA A 130 0.29 5.62 8.90
CA ALA A 130 -0.10 6.88 8.27
C ALA A 130 -0.01 8.05 9.26
N LEU A 131 0.28 9.24 8.75
CA LEU A 131 0.21 10.46 9.53
C LEU A 131 -1.24 10.82 9.85
N ASP A 132 -2.14 10.58 8.90
CA ASP A 132 -3.56 10.77 9.07
C ASP A 132 -4.36 9.91 8.08
N THR A 133 -5.54 9.49 8.52
CA THR A 133 -6.49 8.73 7.71
C THR A 133 -7.91 9.15 8.07
N CYS A 134 -8.73 9.39 7.05
CA CYS A 134 -10.16 9.58 7.22
C CYS A 134 -10.90 8.69 6.22
N CYS A 135 -11.98 8.04 6.66
CA CYS A 135 -12.85 7.27 5.81
C CYS A 135 -14.29 7.70 6.05
N GLU A 136 -14.99 8.02 4.98
CA GLU A 136 -16.35 8.55 5.01
C GLU A 136 -17.27 7.69 4.14
N VAL A 137 -18.52 7.64 4.55
CA VAL A 137 -19.53 6.77 3.93
C VAL A 137 -20.72 7.61 3.49
N VAL A 138 -21.18 7.35 2.27
CA VAL A 138 -22.39 7.94 1.70
C VAL A 138 -23.39 6.82 1.50
N ASP A 139 -24.51 6.94 2.20
CA ASP A 139 -25.56 5.94 2.24
C ASP A 139 -26.40 5.89 0.95
N VAL A 140 -27.23 4.85 0.86
CA VAL A 140 -28.07 4.57 -0.32
C VAL A 140 -29.10 5.67 -0.59
N SER A 141 -29.63 6.35 0.43
CA SER A 141 -30.61 7.42 0.23
C SER A 141 -30.01 8.61 -0.53
N TYR A 142 -28.73 8.92 -0.26
CA TYR A 142 -28.01 9.93 -1.01
C TYR A 142 -27.71 9.46 -2.44
N ILE A 143 -27.33 8.19 -2.62
CA ILE A 143 -27.09 7.59 -3.94
C ILE A 143 -28.34 7.66 -4.81
N ASP A 144 -29.50 7.29 -4.28
CA ASP A 144 -30.77 7.29 -5.01
C ASP A 144 -31.19 8.70 -5.43
N THR A 145 -30.87 9.70 -4.60
CA THR A 145 -31.21 11.11 -4.86
C THR A 145 -30.25 11.77 -5.85
N HIS A 146 -28.94 11.49 -5.73
CA HIS A 146 -27.89 12.24 -6.44
C HIS A 146 -27.14 11.44 -7.49
N ASN A 147 -27.45 10.16 -7.67
CA ASN A 147 -26.70 9.18 -8.46
C ASN A 147 -25.34 8.75 -7.88
N ILE A 148 -24.86 7.61 -8.38
CA ILE A 148 -23.64 6.95 -7.89
C ILE A 148 -22.35 7.72 -8.16
N TYR A 149 -22.32 8.54 -9.20
CA TYR A 149 -21.16 9.38 -9.53
C TYR A 149 -21.00 10.49 -8.49
N HIS A 150 -22.07 11.24 -8.20
CA HIS A 150 -22.02 12.31 -7.21
C HIS A 150 -21.90 11.79 -5.78
N ALA A 151 -22.48 10.63 -5.46
CA ALA A 151 -22.26 9.99 -4.17
C ALA A 151 -20.77 9.65 -3.93
N GLY A 152 -20.07 9.15 -4.95
CA GLY A 152 -18.62 8.91 -4.86
C GLY A 152 -17.81 10.18 -4.67
N LEU A 153 -18.11 11.24 -5.44
CA LEU A 153 -17.46 12.55 -5.28
C LEU A 153 -17.70 13.14 -3.87
N GLU A 154 -18.92 13.01 -3.36
CA GLU A 154 -19.28 13.48 -2.04
C GLU A 154 -18.56 12.71 -0.94
N ALA A 155 -18.46 11.38 -1.05
CA ALA A 155 -17.69 10.55 -0.11
C ALA A 155 -16.22 10.98 -0.08
N MET A 156 -15.59 11.15 -1.26
CA MET A 156 -14.20 11.62 -1.35
C MET A 156 -14.01 13.01 -0.74
N LYS A 157 -14.95 13.93 -1.01
CA LYS A 157 -14.92 15.29 -0.45
C LYS A 157 -15.00 15.28 1.08
N ARG A 158 -15.90 14.46 1.64
CA ARG A 158 -16.01 14.27 3.09
C ARG A 158 -14.73 13.69 3.66
N ALA A 159 -14.17 12.65 3.04
CA ALA A 159 -12.94 12.01 3.50
C ALA A 159 -11.77 12.99 3.54
N VAL A 160 -11.60 13.82 2.51
CA VAL A 160 -10.58 14.89 2.51
C VAL A 160 -10.84 15.91 3.60
N SER A 161 -12.11 16.32 3.80
CA SER A 161 -12.48 17.33 4.80
C SER A 161 -12.35 16.83 6.24
N GLY A 162 -12.43 15.51 6.45
CA GLY A 162 -12.29 14.88 7.77
C GLY A 162 -10.86 14.61 8.19
N LEU A 163 -9.87 14.86 7.31
CA LEU A 163 -8.45 14.84 7.70
C LEU A 163 -8.17 15.96 8.73
N LYS A 164 -7.49 15.58 9.81
CA LYS A 164 -6.96 16.50 10.83
C LYS A 164 -5.72 17.24 10.32
N ILE A 165 -4.87 16.57 9.56
CA ILE A 165 -3.73 17.17 8.87
C ILE A 165 -4.23 17.78 7.56
N LYS A 166 -3.97 19.07 7.36
CA LYS A 166 -4.32 19.76 6.13
C LYS A 166 -3.43 19.27 5.00
N ALA A 167 -4.01 18.52 4.06
CA ALA A 167 -3.32 18.16 2.84
C ALA A 167 -3.01 19.40 2.00
N GLU A 168 -1.81 19.42 1.42
CA GLU A 168 -1.32 20.44 0.50
C GLU A 168 -1.55 20.03 -0.96
N TYR A 169 -1.66 18.74 -1.22
CA TYR A 169 -1.91 18.19 -2.55
C TYR A 169 -2.72 16.89 -2.46
N LEU A 170 -3.65 16.70 -3.40
CA LEU A 170 -4.45 15.49 -3.52
C LEU A 170 -4.03 14.66 -4.74
N LEU A 171 -3.77 13.38 -4.51
CA LEU A 171 -3.68 12.37 -5.56
C LEU A 171 -4.98 11.57 -5.51
N THR A 172 -5.75 11.57 -6.58
CA THR A 172 -7.09 10.93 -6.62
C THR A 172 -7.14 9.85 -7.69
N ASP A 173 -7.86 8.74 -7.46
CA ASP A 173 -8.10 7.76 -8.53
C ASP A 173 -9.13 8.28 -9.53
N ALA A 174 -8.70 8.53 -10.77
CA ALA A 174 -9.48 8.93 -11.94
C ALA A 174 -10.29 10.25 -11.88
N TYR A 175 -10.68 10.77 -10.71
CA TYR A 175 -11.63 11.89 -10.61
C TYR A 175 -11.05 13.13 -9.95
N HIS A 176 -11.45 14.30 -10.45
CA HIS A 176 -11.26 15.57 -9.74
C HIS A 176 -12.42 15.78 -8.76
N ILE A 177 -12.14 16.18 -7.51
CA ILE A 177 -13.16 16.42 -6.48
C ILE A 177 -13.62 17.89 -6.55
N PRO A 178 -14.86 18.17 -6.97
CA PRO A 178 -15.36 19.55 -7.09
C PRO A 178 -15.51 20.22 -5.73
N GLY A 179 -15.26 21.54 -5.69
CA GLY A 179 -15.44 22.35 -4.48
C GLY A 179 -14.37 22.15 -3.41
N VAL A 180 -13.26 21.50 -3.74
CA VAL A 180 -12.06 21.40 -2.89
C VAL A 180 -10.97 22.27 -3.49
N SER A 181 -10.47 23.24 -2.72
CA SER A 181 -9.47 24.23 -3.18
C SER A 181 -8.03 23.71 -3.16
N ILE A 182 -7.78 22.56 -2.52
CA ILE A 182 -6.48 21.91 -2.49
C ILE A 182 -6.13 21.48 -3.93
N PRO A 183 -4.91 21.76 -4.43
CA PRO A 183 -4.45 21.26 -5.73
C PRO A 183 -4.63 19.74 -5.84
N GLN A 184 -5.09 19.26 -6.99
CA GLN A 184 -5.42 17.84 -7.19
C GLN A 184 -4.85 17.32 -8.50
N LYS A 185 -4.44 16.06 -8.50
CA LYS A 185 -4.07 15.32 -9.70
C LYS A 185 -4.84 14.02 -9.77
N PRO A 186 -5.86 13.95 -10.64
CA PRO A 186 -6.51 12.70 -11.01
C PRO A 186 -5.54 11.79 -11.76
N ILE A 187 -5.40 10.55 -11.30
CA ILE A 187 -4.53 9.54 -11.90
C ILE A 187 -5.38 8.36 -12.34
N ASN A 188 -5.36 8.03 -13.63
CA ASN A 188 -6.02 6.81 -14.12
C ASN A 188 -5.33 5.57 -13.56
N LYS A 189 -6.09 4.72 -12.84
CA LYS A 189 -5.59 3.55 -12.11
C LYS A 189 -4.59 3.97 -11.03
N GLY A 190 -4.97 4.99 -10.26
CA GLY A 190 -4.13 5.60 -9.24
C GLY A 190 -3.70 4.59 -8.17
N ASP A 191 -4.56 3.65 -7.82
CA ASP A 191 -4.28 2.52 -6.92
C ASP A 191 -3.07 1.65 -7.32
N THR A 192 -2.74 1.60 -8.61
CA THR A 192 -1.55 0.87 -9.11
C THR A 192 -0.32 1.75 -9.30
N LYS A 193 -0.45 3.07 -9.13
CA LYS A 193 0.55 4.07 -9.53
C LYS A 193 0.97 5.03 -8.43
N SER A 194 0.16 5.18 -7.39
CA SER A 194 0.39 6.00 -6.20
C SER A 194 0.19 5.14 -4.97
N LEU A 195 1.18 5.14 -4.07
CA LEU A 195 1.10 4.39 -2.83
C LEU A 195 0.00 4.95 -1.92
N SER A 196 -0.14 6.28 -1.86
CA SER A 196 -1.16 6.91 -1.03
C SER A 196 -2.57 6.59 -1.53
N ILE A 197 -2.81 6.59 -2.86
CA ILE A 197 -4.10 6.17 -3.43
C ILE A 197 -4.35 4.69 -3.14
N ALA A 198 -3.35 3.82 -3.31
CA ALA A 198 -3.48 2.39 -3.02
C ALA A 198 -3.86 2.14 -1.55
N CYS A 199 -3.27 2.90 -0.61
CA CYS A 199 -3.63 2.84 0.80
C CYS A 199 -5.07 3.31 1.04
N ALA A 200 -5.48 4.43 0.42
CA ALA A 200 -6.86 4.89 0.48
C ALA A 200 -7.86 3.86 -0.06
N SER A 201 -7.53 3.18 -1.16
CA SER A 201 -8.34 2.10 -1.74
C SER A 201 -8.58 0.98 -0.75
N ILE A 202 -7.52 0.54 -0.06
CA ILE A 202 -7.58 -0.48 0.98
C ILE A 202 -8.47 -0.02 2.14
N VAL A 203 -8.29 1.22 2.63
CA VAL A 203 -9.08 1.77 3.73
C VAL A 203 -10.56 1.86 3.38
N ALA A 204 -10.89 2.38 2.21
CA ALA A 204 -12.27 2.47 1.72
C ALA A 204 -12.90 1.08 1.57
N LYS A 205 -12.17 0.13 0.96
CA LYS A 205 -12.66 -1.22 0.71
C LYS A 205 -12.91 -2.00 2.00
N VAL A 206 -11.96 -2.04 2.92
CA VAL A 206 -12.13 -2.77 4.20
C VAL A 206 -13.24 -2.16 5.04
N THR A 207 -13.33 -0.82 5.08
CA THR A 207 -14.40 -0.14 5.81
C THR A 207 -15.77 -0.51 5.24
N ARG A 208 -15.92 -0.48 3.91
CA ARG A 208 -17.15 -0.89 3.26
C ARG A 208 -17.48 -2.37 3.49
N ASP A 209 -16.49 -3.25 3.39
CA ASP A 209 -16.70 -4.70 3.58
C ASP A 209 -17.20 -5.00 5.00
N LYS A 210 -16.65 -4.35 6.03
CA LYS A 210 -17.13 -4.44 7.42
C LYS A 210 -18.59 -4.00 7.57
N ILE A 211 -19.04 -2.99 6.82
CA ILE A 211 -20.45 -2.55 6.81
C ILE A 211 -21.33 -3.61 6.15
N MET A 212 -20.90 -4.17 5.01
CA MET A 212 -21.68 -5.20 4.32
C MET A 212 -21.80 -6.49 5.15
N GLU A 213 -20.74 -6.88 5.84
CA GLU A 213 -20.78 -7.99 6.79
C GLU A 213 -21.70 -7.73 7.98
N ALA A 214 -21.87 -6.47 8.39
CA ALA A 214 -22.85 -6.13 9.40
C ALA A 214 -24.27 -6.32 8.88
N TYR A 215 -24.57 -5.87 7.65
CA TYR A 215 -25.86 -6.09 7.01
C TYR A 215 -26.19 -7.56 6.75
N ASP A 216 -25.20 -8.40 6.44
CA ASP A 216 -25.42 -9.85 6.23
C ASP A 216 -25.82 -10.59 7.52
N ARG A 217 -25.46 -10.03 8.69
CA ARG A 217 -25.81 -10.61 9.99
C ARG A 217 -27.18 -10.21 10.52
N GLU A 218 -27.86 -9.27 9.86
CA GLU A 218 -29.20 -8.75 10.22
C GLU A 218 -30.31 -9.47 9.44
#